data_AF-A0A5C6AUY7-F1
#
_entry.id   AF-A0A5C6AUY7-F1
#
_cell.length_a   1.000
_cell.length_b   1.000
_cell.length_c   1.000
_cell.angle_alpha   90.00
_cell.angle_beta   90.00
_cell.angle_gamma   90.00
#
_symmetry.space_group_name_H-M   'P 1'
#
loop_
_entity.id
_entity.type
_entity.pdbx_description
1 polymer ?
#
loop_
_entity_poly.entity_id
_entity_poly.type
_entity_poly.pdbx_seq_one_letter_code
_entity_poly.pdbx_strand_id
1 'polypeptide(L)'
;MKRRYEIYRGSKLLGYVGFDDQAPCEPFEPAEAFAETETLFNREYEASAQAGEVNEDKEPDRFDKLMSEAEKIMDEIVAPGIRFEALEDTLCSFDCTQLSIFDGRVCWR
;
A
#
# COMPACT_ATOMS: atom_id res chain seq x y z
N MET A 1 -10.61 2.09 -20.71
CA MET A 1 -9.68 3.20 -20.47
C MET A 1 -9.41 3.19 -18.98
N LYS A 2 -8.15 3.02 -18.54
CA LYS A 2 -7.81 3.02 -17.12
C LYS A 2 -7.86 4.45 -16.59
N ARG A 3 -8.54 4.66 -15.47
CA ARG A 3 -8.57 5.97 -14.79
C ARG A 3 -7.24 6.17 -14.07
N ARG A 4 -6.66 7.36 -14.15
CA ARG A 4 -5.39 7.65 -13.46
C ARG A 4 -5.63 8.41 -12.18
N TYR A 5 -4.90 8.03 -11.15
CA TYR A 5 -5.00 8.59 -9.83
C TYR A 5 -3.64 9.05 -9.30
N GLU A 6 -3.67 10.15 -8.57
CA GLU A 6 -2.64 10.58 -7.65
C GLU A 6 -2.88 9.91 -6.29
N ILE A 7 -1.82 9.35 -5.70
CA ILE A 7 -1.88 8.71 -4.38
C ILE A 7 -1.25 9.64 -3.36
N TYR A 8 -2.03 10.04 -2.35
CA TYR A 8 -1.57 10.90 -1.28
C TYR A 8 -1.45 10.15 0.05
N ARG A 9 -0.42 10.50 0.84
CA ARG A 9 -0.32 10.20 2.27
C ARG A 9 -0.28 11.50 3.06
N GLY A 10 -1.36 11.82 3.77
CA GLY A 10 -1.61 13.16 4.29
C GLY A 10 -1.60 14.18 3.15
N SER A 11 -0.66 15.13 3.17
CA SER A 11 -0.48 16.11 2.10
C SER A 11 0.62 15.76 1.09
N LYS A 12 1.32 14.63 1.26
CA LYS A 12 2.43 14.22 0.38
C LYS A 12 1.93 13.35 -0.76
N LEU A 13 2.27 13.72 -1.99
CA LEU A 13 2.07 12.88 -3.16
C LEU A 13 3.09 11.74 -3.16
N LEU A 14 2.61 10.51 -3.10
CA LEU A 14 3.44 9.30 -3.18
C LEU A 14 3.71 8.92 -4.64
N GLY A 15 2.76 9.11 -5.55
CA GLY A 15 2.93 8.74 -6.95
C GLY A 15 1.61 8.56 -7.67
N TYR A 16 1.65 7.83 -8.77
CA TYR A 16 0.53 7.67 -9.69
C TYR A 16 0.22 6.20 -9.96
N VAL A 17 -1.05 5.92 -10.19
CA VAL A 17 -1.53 4.59 -10.59
C VAL A 17 -2.65 4.71 -11.62
N GLY A 18 -2.67 3.80 -12.59
CA GLY A 18 -3.83 3.59 -13.44
C GLY A 18 -4.72 2.48 -12.89
N PHE A 19 -5.90 2.81 -12.36
CA PHE A 19 -6.83 1.80 -11.90
C PHE A 19 -7.59 1.14 -13.06
N ASP A 20 -7.50 -0.19 -13.06
CA ASP A 20 -8.59 -1.06 -13.43
C ASP A 20 -9.28 -1.45 -12.11
N ASP A 21 -10.54 -1.04 -11.92
CA ASP A 21 -11.33 -1.30 -10.71
C ASP A 21 -11.61 -2.79 -10.46
N GLN A 22 -11.11 -3.66 -11.34
CA GLN A 22 -11.24 -5.12 -11.28
C GLN A 22 -9.94 -5.86 -10.93
N ALA A 23 -8.78 -5.18 -10.81
CA ALA A 23 -7.49 -5.85 -10.64
C ALA A 23 -6.66 -5.25 -9.48
N PRO A 24 -6.23 -6.06 -8.49
CA PRO A 24 -5.21 -5.62 -7.54
C PRO A 24 -3.83 -5.55 -8.22
N CYS A 25 -2.89 -4.81 -7.61
CA CYS A 25 -1.48 -4.80 -7.98
C CYS A 25 -1.22 -4.16 -9.36
N GLU A 26 -1.69 -2.92 -9.49
CA GLU A 26 -1.51 -2.08 -10.68
C GLU A 26 -0.10 -1.47 -10.73
N PRO A 27 0.46 -1.18 -11.92
CA PRO A 27 1.73 -0.48 -12.04
C PRO A 27 1.72 0.86 -11.31
N PHE A 28 2.79 1.12 -10.55
CA PHE A 28 2.98 2.33 -9.75
C PHE A 28 4.12 3.18 -10.32
N GLU A 29 3.84 4.46 -10.52
CA GLU A 29 4.83 5.47 -10.92
C GLU A 29 5.16 6.35 -9.70
N PRO A 30 6.32 6.17 -9.04
CA PRO A 30 6.64 6.89 -7.82
C PRO A 30 6.92 8.37 -8.07
N ALA A 31 6.42 9.24 -7.21
CA ALA A 31 6.84 10.64 -7.13
C ALA A 31 8.13 10.78 -6.32
N GLU A 32 8.80 11.92 -6.42
CA GLU A 32 10.07 12.19 -5.72
C GLU A 32 9.97 11.98 -4.20
N ALA A 33 8.84 12.40 -3.60
CA ALA A 33 8.61 12.26 -2.16
C ALA A 33 8.41 10.81 -1.70
N PHE A 34 8.21 9.84 -2.61
CA PHE A 34 8.02 8.44 -2.26
C PHE A 34 9.24 7.85 -1.54
N ALA A 35 10.45 8.27 -1.92
CA ALA A 35 11.69 7.77 -1.35
C ALA A 35 11.75 7.92 0.18
N GLU A 36 11.09 8.94 0.74
CA GLU A 36 11.00 9.15 2.19
C GLU A 36 10.13 8.11 2.91
N THR A 37 9.20 7.48 2.18
CA THR A 37 8.23 6.52 2.72
C THR A 37 8.46 5.09 2.22
N GLU A 38 9.27 4.90 1.17
CA GLU A 38 9.54 3.59 0.54
C GLU A 38 10.05 2.55 1.55
N THR A 39 10.90 2.96 2.49
CA THR A 39 11.40 2.10 3.57
C THR A 39 10.26 1.48 4.39
N LEU A 40 9.17 2.22 4.61
CA LEU A 40 8.03 1.75 5.39
C LEU A 40 7.26 0.65 4.64
N PHE A 41 7.03 0.84 3.34
CA PHE A 41 6.39 -0.15 2.49
C PHE A 41 7.24 -1.41 2.30
N ASN A 42 8.56 -1.26 2.14
CA ASN A 42 9.47 -2.40 2.07
C ASN A 42 9.44 -3.24 3.35
N ARG A 43 9.43 -2.59 4.53
CA ARG A 43 9.32 -3.30 5.82
C ARG A 43 8.00 -4.04 5.97
N GLU A 44 6.89 -3.44 5.54
CA GLU A 44 5.60 -4.14 5.55
C GLU A 44 5.64 -5.40 4.68
N TYR A 45 6.15 -5.27 3.45
CA TYR A 45 6.28 -6.39 2.54
C TYR A 45 7.16 -7.51 3.13
N GLU A 46 8.31 -7.17 3.72
CA GLU A 46 9.19 -8.15 4.36
C GLU A 46 8.50 -8.89 5.51
N ALA A 47 7.76 -8.18 6.37
CA ALA A 47 7.02 -8.80 7.47
C ALA A 47 5.91 -9.73 6.94
N SER A 48 5.14 -9.26 5.95
CA SER A 48 4.08 -10.03 5.29
C SER A 48 4.61 -11.27 4.56
N ALA A 49 5.75 -11.15 3.88
CA ALA A 49 6.40 -12.26 3.20
C ALA A 49 6.91 -13.31 4.20
N GLN A 50 7.55 -12.88 5.29
CA GLN A 50 7.99 -13.78 6.36
C GLN A 50 6.80 -14.50 6.99
N ALA A 51 5.67 -13.82 7.23
CA ALA A 51 4.46 -14.45 7.74
C ALA A 51 3.95 -15.54 6.78
N GLY A 52 3.97 -15.28 5.46
CA GLY A 52 3.58 -16.25 4.43
C GLY A 52 4.49 -17.48 4.31
N GLU A 53 5.73 -17.41 4.80
CA GLU A 53 6.66 -18.55 4.86
C GLU A 53 6.48 -19.40 6.13
N VAL A 54 5.81 -18.88 7.15
CA VAL A 54 5.57 -19.61 8.40
C VAL A 54 4.41 -20.58 8.23
N ASN A 55 4.62 -21.82 8.65
CA ASN A 55 3.53 -22.80 8.75
C ASN A 55 2.72 -22.50 10.03
N GLU A 56 1.55 -21.88 9.86
CA GLU A 56 0.65 -21.47 10.93
C GLU A 56 0.31 -22.63 11.89
N ASP A 57 0.09 -23.84 11.36
CA ASP A 57 -0.24 -25.02 12.18
C ASP A 57 0.91 -25.48 13.08
N LYS A 58 2.16 -25.18 12.71
CA LYS A 58 3.37 -25.64 13.41
C LYS A 58 3.99 -24.57 14.30
N GLU A 59 3.88 -23.31 13.92
CA GLU A 59 4.51 -22.17 14.61
C GLU A 59 3.52 -20.99 14.76
N PRO A 60 2.36 -21.19 15.42
CA PRO A 60 1.29 -20.18 15.48
C PRO A 60 1.75 -18.89 16.17
N ASP A 61 2.48 -18.98 17.29
CA ASP A 61 2.99 -17.80 18.02
C ASP A 61 3.92 -16.93 17.15
N ARG A 62 4.68 -17.57 16.25
CA ARG A 62 5.59 -16.86 15.35
C ARG A 62 4.83 -16.21 14.21
N PHE A 63 3.84 -16.90 13.66
CA PHE A 63 2.93 -16.37 12.66
C PHE A 63 2.19 -15.14 13.19
N ASP A 64 1.54 -15.26 14.35
CA ASP A 64 0.80 -14.16 15.01
C ASP A 64 1.68 -12.94 15.28
N LYS A 65 2.93 -13.18 15.71
CA LYS A 65 3.89 -12.09 15.94
C LYS A 65 4.21 -11.33 14.66
N LEU A 66 4.47 -12.04 13.54
CA LEU A 66 4.80 -11.42 12.26
C LEU A 66 3.59 -10.69 11.66
N MET A 67 2.39 -11.28 11.76
CA MET A 67 1.15 -10.63 11.34
C MET A 67 0.89 -9.35 12.14
N SER A 68 1.08 -9.38 13.47
CA SER A 68 0.95 -8.18 14.31
C SER A 68 2.00 -7.10 13.99
N GLU A 69 3.19 -7.50 13.56
CA GLU A 69 4.23 -6.57 13.10
C GLU A 69 3.83 -5.92 11.77
N ALA A 70 3.37 -6.70 10.80
CA ALA A 70 2.86 -6.20 9.52
C ALA A 70 1.67 -5.25 9.73
N GLU A 71 0.72 -5.60 10.61
CA GLU A 71 -0.42 -4.74 10.95
C GLU A 71 0.01 -3.39 11.55
N LYS A 72 0.98 -3.37 12.47
CA LYS A 72 1.49 -2.12 13.03
C LYS A 72 2.14 -1.23 11.98
N ILE A 73 2.89 -1.82 11.06
CA ILE A 73 3.51 -1.07 9.96
C ILE A 73 2.41 -0.53 9.02
N MET A 74 1.38 -1.31 8.75
CA MET A 74 0.21 -0.86 7.98
C MET A 74 -0.50 0.31 8.64
N ASP A 75 -0.71 0.26 9.96
CA ASP A 75 -1.25 1.37 10.75
C ASP A 75 -0.38 2.63 10.60
N GLU A 76 0.96 2.50 10.64
CA GLU A 76 1.88 3.62 10.41
C GLU A 76 1.78 4.19 8.98
N ILE A 77 1.57 3.33 7.98
CA ILE A 77 1.37 3.74 6.58
C ILE A 77 0.10 4.58 6.47
N VAL A 78 -1.01 4.09 7.03
CA VAL A 78 -2.34 4.70 6.86
C VAL A 78 -2.62 5.85 7.83
N ALA A 79 -1.93 5.96 8.96
CA ALA A 79 -2.22 6.95 10.01
C ALA A 79 -2.30 8.41 9.52
N PRO A 80 -1.46 8.90 8.58
CA PRO A 80 -1.61 10.25 8.03
C PRO A 80 -2.81 10.43 7.08
N GLY A 81 -3.55 9.36 6.79
CA GLY A 81 -4.60 9.28 5.79
C GLY A 81 -4.05 8.94 4.41
N ILE A 82 -4.70 8.00 3.71
CA ILE A 82 -4.41 7.68 2.30
C ILE A 82 -5.59 8.10 1.45
N ARG A 83 -5.32 8.90 0.41
CA ARG A 83 -6.34 9.38 -0.51
C ARG A 83 -5.91 9.19 -1.95
N PHE A 84 -6.82 8.71 -2.77
CA PHE A 84 -6.68 8.67 -4.22
C PHE A 84 -7.44 9.85 -4.83
N GLU A 85 -6.81 10.60 -5.72
CA GLU A 85 -7.44 11.70 -6.47
C GLU A 85 -7.39 11.43 -7.96
N ALA A 86 -8.54 11.45 -8.64
CA ALA A 86 -8.60 11.24 -10.08
C ALA A 86 -7.99 12.44 -10.83
N LEU A 87 -7.15 12.16 -11.82
CA LEU A 87 -6.53 13.18 -12.70
C LEU A 87 -7.50 13.75 -13.75
N GLU A 88 -8.66 13.13 -13.94
CA GLU A 88 -9.67 13.50 -14.93
C GLU A 88 -10.83 14.23 -14.22
N ASP A 89 -11.43 15.24 -14.86
CA ASP A 89 -12.39 16.23 -14.30
C ASP A 89 -13.65 15.68 -13.58
N THR A 90 -13.79 14.36 -13.47
CA THR A 90 -14.78 13.74 -12.60
C THR A 90 -14.15 13.58 -11.23
N LEU A 91 -14.44 14.50 -10.29
CA LEU A 91 -13.97 14.60 -8.89
C LEU A 91 -14.24 13.33 -8.04
N CYS A 92 -13.74 12.18 -8.45
CA CYS A 92 -13.83 10.94 -7.71
C CYS A 92 -12.56 10.79 -6.90
N SER A 93 -12.58 11.27 -5.65
CA SER A 93 -11.62 10.87 -4.64
C SER A 93 -12.19 9.76 -3.77
N PHE A 94 -11.32 8.89 -3.27
CA PHE A 94 -11.69 7.93 -2.24
C PHE A 94 -10.54 7.69 -1.28
N ASP A 95 -10.90 7.43 -0.04
CA ASP A 95 -9.96 7.06 1.01
C ASP A 95 -9.77 5.54 1.00
N CYS A 96 -8.59 5.11 1.41
CA CYS A 96 -8.23 3.70 1.45
C CYS A 96 -7.78 3.31 2.86
N THR A 97 -8.12 2.08 3.26
CA THR A 97 -7.83 1.57 4.60
C THR A 97 -6.62 0.66 4.65
N GLN A 98 -6.12 0.23 3.49
CA GLN A 98 -4.92 -0.59 3.37
C GLN A 98 -4.19 -0.27 2.06
N LEU A 99 -2.90 0.07 2.12
CA LEU A 99 -2.09 0.37 0.95
C LEU A 99 -0.75 -0.39 1.03
N SER A 100 -0.47 -1.22 0.04
CA SER A 100 0.84 -1.86 -0.14
C SER A 100 1.45 -1.42 -1.47
N ILE A 101 2.72 -1.03 -1.45
CA ILE A 101 3.49 -0.66 -2.64
C ILE A 101 4.79 -1.45 -2.63
N PHE A 102 4.98 -2.33 -3.62
CA PHE A 102 6.16 -3.17 -3.72
C PHE A 102 6.42 -3.57 -5.17
N ASP A 103 7.68 -3.71 -5.56
CA ASP A 103 8.11 -4.14 -6.90
C ASP A 103 7.42 -3.37 -8.05
N GLY A 104 7.29 -2.05 -7.88
CA GLY A 104 6.63 -1.17 -8.87
C GLY A 104 5.13 -1.42 -9.02
N ARG A 105 4.49 -2.04 -8.03
CA ARG A 105 3.05 -2.35 -8.00
C ARG A 105 2.39 -1.75 -6.78
N VAL A 106 1.13 -1.36 -6.92
CA VAL A 106 0.28 -0.91 -5.81
C VAL A 106 -0.94 -1.81 -5.66
N CYS A 107 -1.17 -2.30 -4.45
CA CYS A 107 -2.35 -3.06 -4.07
C CYS A 107 -3.06 -2.28 -2.95
N TRP A 108 -4.39 -2.20 -2.99
CA TRP A 108 -5.18 -1.36 -2.10
C TRP A 108 -6.48 -2.04 -1.67
N ARG A 109 -7.06 -1.60 -0.55
CA ARG A 109 -8.37 -2.06 -0.07
C ARG A 109 -9.22 -0.96 0.58
#